data_AF-A0A935HZG1-F1
#
_entry.id   AF-A0A935HZG1-F1
#
_cell.length_a   1.000
_cell.length_b   1.000
_cell.length_c   1.000
_cell.angle_alpha   90.00
_cell.angle_beta   90.00
_cell.angle_gamma   90.00
#
_symmetry.space_group_name_H-M   'P 1'
#
loop_
_entity.id
_entity.type
_entity.pdbx_description
1 polymer ?
#
loop_
_entity_poly.entity_id
_entity_poly.type
_entity_poly.pdbx_seq_one_letter_code
_entity_poly.pdbx_strand_id
1 'polypeptide(L)' 'MTTIFRFGKHVVPFTDIHDINVEYKYHDMEVYVDLELNGGAQLSLNLPDSLTFMEQFLKKIREEKNIQVPA' A
#
# COMPACT_ATOMS: atom_id res chain seq x y z
N MET A 1 -3.56 -1.85 -17.11
CA MET A 1 -3.47 -0.46 -16.61
C MET A 1 -2.45 -0.45 -15.49
N THR A 2 -1.47 0.44 -15.54
CA THR A 2 -0.53 0.63 -14.42
C THR A 2 -1.31 1.26 -13.28
N THR A 3 -1.63 0.49 -12.23
CA THR A 3 -2.25 1.04 -11.02
C THR A 3 -1.26 2.03 -10.40
N ILE A 4 -1.74 3.22 -10.07
CA ILE A 4 -0.95 4.31 -9.52
C ILE A 4 -1.46 4.59 -8.11
N PHE A 5 -0.59 4.46 -7.11
CA PHE A 5 -0.86 4.91 -5.75
C PHE A 5 -0.59 6.42 -5.65
N ARG A 6 -1.51 7.16 -5.04
CA ARG A 6 -1.41 8.60 -4.83
C ARG A 6 -1.53 8.88 -3.34
N PHE A 7 -0.59 9.65 -2.80
CA PHE A 7 -0.58 10.07 -1.41
C PHE A 7 0.03 11.48 -1.34
N GLY A 8 -0.61 12.39 -0.61
CA GLY A 8 -0.26 13.81 -0.64
C GLY A 8 -0.10 14.35 -2.07
N LYS A 9 1.11 14.83 -2.42
CA LYS A 9 1.48 15.32 -3.77
C LYS A 9 2.25 14.28 -4.61
N HIS A 10 2.49 13.09 -4.05
CA HIS A 10 3.31 12.06 -4.66
C HIS A 10 2.45 11.05 -5.42
N VAL A 11 3.08 10.44 -6.42
CA VAL A 11 2.46 9.51 -7.33
C VAL A 11 3.45 8.37 -7.55
N VAL A 12 3.11 7.17 -7.10
CA VAL A 12 3.99 6.00 -7.16
C VAL A 12 3.27 4.87 -7.92
N PRO A 13 3.77 4.43 -9.08
CA PRO A 13 3.30 3.22 -9.74
C PRO A 13 3.52 1.99 -8.85
N PHE A 14 2.56 1.06 -8.82
CA PHE A 14 2.75 -0.20 -8.07
C PHE A 14 3.95 -1.03 -8.58
N THR A 15 4.35 -0.85 -9.85
CA THR A 15 5.53 -1.50 -10.43
C THR A 15 6.85 -0.97 -9.86
N ASP A 16 6.83 0.21 -9.27
CA ASP A 16 8.00 0.87 -8.71
C ASP A 16 8.21 0.51 -7.24
N ILE A 17 7.23 -0.16 -6.60
CA ILE A 17 7.32 -0.65 -5.23
C ILE A 17 7.99 -2.02 -5.25
N HIS A 18 9.16 -2.11 -4.62
CA HIS A 18 9.94 -3.35 -4.48
C HIS A 18 9.45 -4.20 -3.31
N ASP A 19 9.30 -3.57 -2.14
CA ASP A 19 8.87 -4.23 -0.90
C ASP A 19 8.00 -3.30 -0.05
N ILE A 20 7.27 -3.89 0.90
CA ILE A 20 6.47 -3.16 1.89
C ILE A 20 6.75 -3.71 3.30
N ASN A 21 6.94 -2.81 4.25
CA ASN A 21 6.89 -3.15 5.67
C ASN A 21 5.56 -2.63 6.24
N VAL A 22 4.86 -3.46 7.02
CA VAL A 22 3.59 -3.08 7.64
C VAL A 22 3.68 -3.25 9.15
N GLU A 23 3.52 -2.15 9.86
CA GLU A 23 3.45 -2.13 11.33
C GLU A 23 2.00 -2.04 11.77
N TYR A 24 1.57 -2.94 12.65
CA TYR A 24 0.24 -2.96 13.24
C TYR A 24 0.31 -2.67 14.73
N LYS A 25 -0.34 -1.60 15.17
CA LYS A 25 -0.46 -1.24 16.59
C LYS A 25 -1.88 -1.54 17.05
N TYR A 26 -2.09 -2.78 17.54
CA TYR A 26 -3.44 -3.26 17.88
C TYR A 26 -4.11 -2.46 19.00
N HIS A 27 -3.35 -2.04 20.02
CA HIS A 27 -3.89 -1.26 21.13
C HIS A 27 -4.40 0.12 20.68
N ASP A 28 -3.69 0.73 19.75
CA ASP A 28 -3.97 2.08 19.24
C ASP A 28 -4.89 2.05 18.01
N MET A 29 -5.18 0.85 17.47
CA MET A 29 -5.95 0.63 16.25
C MET A 29 -5.33 1.30 15.02
N GLU A 30 -3.99 1.32 14.94
CA GLU A 30 -3.25 1.97 13.86
C GLU A 30 -2.52 0.96 12.97
N VAL A 31 -2.35 1.33 11.69
CA VAL A 31 -1.49 0.64 10.73
C VAL A 31 -0.61 1.65 10.02
N TYR A 32 0.68 1.33 9.93
CA TYR A 32 1.66 2.14 9.21
C TYR A 32 2.33 1.28 8.13
N VAL A 33 2.58 1.90 6.99
CA VAL A 33 3.21 1.24 5.85
C VAL A 33 4.46 2.01 5.46
N ASP A 34 5.58 1.30 5.36
CA ASP A 34 6.78 1.77 4.69
C ASP A 34 6.89 1.09 3.33
N LEU A 35 7.19 1.88 2.30
CA LEU A 35 7.43 1.41 0.95
C LEU A 35 8.93 1.45 0.66
N GLU A 36 9.47 0.35 0.16
CA GLU A 36 10.75 0.33 -0.54
C GLU A 36 10.49 0.43 -2.04
N LEU A 37 11.08 1.43 -2.70
CA LEU A 37 10.97 1.62 -4.13
C LEU A 37 12.19 1.05 -4.86
N ASN A 38 11.99 0.69 -6.12
CA ASN A 38 13.08 0.32 -7.02
C ASN A 38 14.17 1.41 -7.01
N GLY A 39 15.41 1.00 -6.80
CA GLY A 39 16.53 1.93 -6.59
C GLY A 39 16.84 2.25 -5.13
N GLY A 40 16.16 1.59 -4.17
CA GLY A 40 16.47 1.63 -2.74
C GLY A 40 15.94 2.85 -2.00
N ALA A 41 15.07 3.65 -2.61
CA ALA A 41 14.41 4.76 -1.92
C ALA A 41 13.34 4.23 -0.98
N GLN A 42 13.29 4.75 0.25
CA GLN A 42 12.29 4.36 1.25
C GLN A 42 11.33 5.52 1.53
N LEU A 43 10.07 5.18 1.77
CA LEU A 43 9.02 6.13 2.07
C LEU A 43 8.09 5.58 3.16
N SER A 44 8.00 6.31 4.27
CA SER A 44 7.02 6.03 5.33
C SER A 44 5.74 6.81 5.10
N LEU A 45 4.61 6.10 5.12
CA LEU A 45 3.29 6.71 5.00
C LEU A 45 2.78 7.14 6.39
N ASN A 46 2.03 8.24 6.43
CA ASN A 46 1.23 8.57 7.62
C ASN A 46 0.03 7.62 7.72
N LEU A 47 -0.72 7.68 8.83
CA LEU A 47 -1.86 6.79 9.07
C LEU A 47 -2.94 6.87 7.95
N PRO A 48 -3.44 8.06 7.54
CA PRO A 48 -4.39 8.16 6.41
C PRO A 48 -3.89 7.55 5.10
N ASP A 49 -2.63 7.80 4.74
CA ASP A 49 -2.05 7.30 3.50
C ASP A 49 -1.80 5.79 3.58
N SER A 50 -1.45 5.26 4.77
CA SER A 50 -1.30 3.82 5.02
C SER A 50 -2.61 3.07 4.83
N LEU A 51 -3.73 3.60 5.36
CA LEU A 51 -5.05 3.02 5.15
C LEU A 51 -5.44 3.02 3.67
N THR A 52 -5.25 4.16 3.00
CA THR A 52 -5.54 4.30 1.57
C THR A 52 -4.71 3.34 0.72
N PHE A 53 -3.43 3.16 1.06
CA PHE A 53 -2.55 2.21 0.40
C PHE A 53 -3.06 0.77 0.57
N MET A 54 -3.35 0.37 1.81
CA MET A 54 -3.80 -0.99 2.12
C MET A 54 -5.10 -1.35 1.42
N GLU A 55 -6.07 -0.43 1.34
CA GLU A 55 -7.31 -0.65 0.59
C GLU A 55 -7.04 -0.91 -0.89
N GLN A 56 -6.20 -0.09 -1.53
CA GLN A 56 -5.86 -0.23 -2.94
C GLN A 56 -5.03 -1.49 -3.20
N PHE A 57 -4.10 -1.81 -2.31
CA PHE A 57 -3.26 -2.99 -2.41
C PHE A 57 -4.08 -4.28 -2.27
N LEU A 58 -4.97 -4.36 -1.28
CA LEU A 58 -5.87 -5.51 -1.11
C LEU A 58 -6.81 -5.67 -2.30
N LYS A 59 -7.35 -4.57 -2.84
CA LYS A 59 -8.15 -4.60 -4.07
C LYS A 59 -7.35 -5.18 -5.23
N LYS A 60 -6.13 -4.69 -5.44
CA LYS A 60 -5.23 -5.16 -6.50
C LYS A 60 -4.89 -6.65 -6.35
N ILE A 61 -4.59 -7.13 -5.12
CA ILE A 61 -4.36 -8.55 -4.85
C ILE A 61 -5.58 -9.37 -5.27
N ARG A 62 -6.79 -8.96 -4.88
CA ARG A 62 -8.02 -9.68 -5.23
C ARG A 62 -8.22 -9.75 -6.73
N GLU A 63 -8.00 -8.65 -7.44
CA GLU A 63 -8.11 -8.58 -8.91
C GLU A 63 -7.07 -9.47 -9.60
N GLU A 64 -5.79 -9.40 -9.21
CA GLU A 64 -4.71 -10.15 -9.87
C GLU A 64 -4.72 -11.64 -9.56
N LYS A 65 -5.17 -12.00 -8.36
CA LYS A 65 -5.25 -13.40 -7.92
C LYS A 65 -6.62 -14.01 -8.14
N ASN A 66 -7.56 -13.26 -8.71
CA ASN A 66 -8.95 -13.67 -8.93
C ASN A 66 -9.62 -14.22 -7.64
N ILE A 67 -9.38 -13.54 -6.50
CA ILE A 67 -9.93 -13.92 -5.20
C ILE A 67 -11.31 -13.28 -5.05
N GLN A 68 -12.35 -14.10 -5.01
CA GLN A 68 -13.71 -13.65 -4.74
C GLN A 68 -13.92 -13.53 -3.22
N VAL A 69 -14.46 -12.39 -2.78
CA VAL A 69 -14.87 -12.20 -1.38
C VAL A 69 -16.31 -12.71 -1.24
N PRO A 70 -16.58 -13.64 -0.32
CA PRO A 70 -17.96 -14.03 0.00
C PRO A 70 -18.75 -12.80 0.47
N ALA A 71 -20.00 -12.70 0.02
CA ALA A 71 -20.92 -11.65 0.42
C ALA A 71 -21.30 -11.74 1.91
#